data_AF-A0A933DGQ4-F1
#
_entry.id   AF-A0A933DGQ4-F1
#
_cell.length_a   1.000
_cell.length_b   1.000
_cell.length_c   1.000
_cell.angle_alpha   90.00
_cell.angle_beta   90.00
_cell.angle_gamma   90.00
#
_symmetry.space_group_name_H-M   'P 1'
#
loop_
_entity.id
_entity.type
_entity.pdbx_description
1 polymer ?
#
loop_
_entity_poly.entity_id
_entity_poly.type
_entity_poly.pdbx_seq_one_letter_code
_entity_poly.pdbx_strand_id
1 'polypeptide(L)'
;MPKDPKLGDETENPAGPVPAKYFTAIIAGLAVLALAGLGAAAYFYNQVGELKANPQKIAQEETAALIARVGRLIILPTDEQPTVATVADPEKLKDQPFFAKAKVGDKVLIYTNSRKAILYNPESNIIVEVAPVNIGQTAGASTE
;
A
#
# COMPACT_ATOMS: atom_id res chain seq x y z
N MET A 1 66.48 47.82 -2.42
CA MET A 1 65.77 46.73 -3.12
C MET A 1 64.30 46.79 -2.73
N PRO A 2 63.39 47.07 -3.66
CA PRO A 2 61.95 47.09 -3.42
C PRO A 2 61.27 45.74 -3.77
N LYS A 3 60.25 45.40 -2.95
CA LYS A 3 58.91 44.78 -3.23
C LYS A 3 58.84 43.54 -4.15
N ASP A 4 58.17 42.43 -3.80
CA ASP A 4 56.76 42.18 -3.42
C ASP A 4 56.64 40.78 -2.72
N PRO A 5 55.48 40.20 -2.32
CA PRO A 5 54.08 40.68 -2.27
C PRO A 5 53.42 40.47 -0.88
N LYS A 6 52.36 41.22 -0.55
CA LYS A 6 51.39 40.76 0.46
C LYS A 6 49.99 40.73 -0.13
N LEU A 7 49.59 39.49 -0.39
CA LEU A 7 48.24 39.00 -0.56
C LEU A 7 47.40 39.41 0.66
N GLY A 8 46.21 39.96 0.42
CA GLY A 8 45.31 40.38 1.48
C GLY A 8 44.07 41.06 0.92
N ASP A 9 43.24 40.29 0.22
CA ASP A 9 41.81 40.57 0.15
C ASP A 9 41.10 39.31 0.66
N GLU A 10 41.15 39.13 1.98
CA GLU A 10 40.28 38.21 2.69
C GLU A 10 38.92 38.88 2.80
N THR A 11 37.96 38.31 2.09
CA THR A 11 36.54 38.65 2.08
C THR A 11 36.02 38.93 3.49
N GLU A 12 35.76 40.20 3.79
CA GLU A 12 35.13 40.65 5.02
C GLU A 12 33.68 40.14 5.05
N ASN A 13 33.38 39.20 5.96
CA ASN A 13 32.03 38.71 6.23
C ASN A 13 31.22 39.84 6.90
N PRO A 14 30.17 40.40 6.27
CA PRO A 14 29.50 41.63 6.75
C PRO A 14 28.59 41.43 7.97
N ALA A 15 28.54 40.22 8.53
CA ALA A 15 27.76 39.95 9.74
C ALA A 15 28.63 40.12 10.99
N GLY A 16 28.62 41.32 11.56
CA GLY A 16 29.18 41.57 12.91
C GLY A 16 28.60 40.61 13.96
N PRO A 17 29.31 40.38 15.09
CA PRO A 17 28.92 39.38 16.08
C PRO A 17 27.50 39.65 16.60
N VAL A 18 26.61 38.66 16.45
CA VAL A 18 25.26 38.73 17.01
C VAL A 18 25.35 38.88 18.53
N PRO A 19 24.68 39.85 19.16
CA PRO A 19 24.80 40.06 20.60
C PRO A 19 24.29 38.84 21.37
N ALA A 20 25.01 38.42 22.42
CA ALA A 20 24.76 37.18 23.18
C ALA A 20 23.32 37.01 23.72
N LYS A 21 22.61 38.12 23.97
CA LYS A 21 21.19 38.11 24.37
C LYS A 21 20.26 37.59 23.26
N TYR A 22 20.54 37.92 22.00
CA TYR A 22 19.77 37.42 20.85
C TYR A 22 20.17 35.99 20.52
N PHE A 23 21.44 35.63 20.71
CA PHE A 23 21.90 34.25 20.57
C PHE A 23 21.13 33.32 21.53
N THR A 24 20.98 33.72 22.80
CA THR A 24 20.20 32.94 23.80
C THR A 24 18.72 32.84 23.42
N ALA A 25 18.11 33.92 22.93
CA ALA A 25 16.71 33.92 22.48
C ALA A 25 16.48 33.06 21.23
N ILE A 26 17.42 33.05 20.29
CA ILE A 26 17.38 32.20 19.09
C ILE A 26 17.49 30.72 19.48
N ILE A 27 18.42 30.38 20.38
CA ILE A 27 18.56 29.00 20.87
C ILE A 27 17.30 28.55 21.61
N ALA A 28 16.71 29.40 22.45
CA ALA A 28 15.45 29.10 23.12
C ALA A 28 14.29 28.89 22.12
N GLY A 29 14.19 29.73 21.08
CA GLY A 29 13.19 29.58 20.03
C GLY A 29 13.35 28.28 19.21
N LEU A 30 14.59 27.93 18.86
CA LEU A 30 14.90 26.68 18.16
C LEU A 30 14.60 25.44 19.02
N ALA A 31 14.87 25.52 20.33
CA ALA A 31 14.54 24.43 21.26
C ALA A 31 13.03 24.20 21.34
N VAL A 32 12.22 25.27 21.37
CA VAL A 32 10.75 25.17 21.38
C VAL A 32 10.22 24.59 20.06
N LEU A 33 10.78 25.01 18.92
CA LEU A 33 10.42 24.45 17.60
C LEU A 33 10.79 22.98 17.48
N ALA A 34 11.95 22.58 17.99
CA ALA A 34 12.38 21.18 18.03
C ALA A 34 11.43 20.34 18.90
N LEU A 35 11.03 20.83 20.08
CA LEU A 35 10.08 20.15 20.97
C LEU A 35 8.68 20.01 20.34
N ALA A 36 8.20 21.06 19.65
CA ALA A 36 6.94 21.00 18.92
C ALA A 36 7.00 19.99 17.76
N GLY A 37 8.11 19.96 17.02
CA GLY A 37 8.37 18.98 15.96
C GLY A 37 8.41 17.54 16.48
N LEU A 38 9.05 17.31 17.62
CA LEU A 38 9.10 16.00 18.28
C LEU A 38 7.72 15.55 18.77
N GLY A 39 6.91 16.46 19.32
CA GLY A 39 5.53 16.17 19.72
C GLY A 39 4.63 15.80 18.54
N ALA A 40 4.71 16.56 17.45
CA ALA A 40 3.97 16.26 16.21
C ALA A 40 4.43 14.93 15.58
N ALA A 41 5.73 14.65 15.57
CA ALA A 41 6.28 13.39 15.08
C ALA A 41 5.82 12.20 15.92
N ALA A 42 5.81 12.31 17.25
CA ALA A 42 5.31 11.26 18.14
C ALA A 42 3.81 11.01 17.95
N TYR A 43 3.01 12.07 17.80
CA TYR A 43 1.58 11.97 17.49
C TYR A 43 1.33 11.25 16.15
N PHE A 44 2.04 11.66 15.08
CA PHE A 44 1.94 11.00 13.78
C PHE A 44 2.48 9.56 13.78
N TYR A 45 3.52 9.26 14.54
CA TYR A 45 4.08 7.90 14.63
C TYR A 45 3.09 6.92 15.26
N ASN A 46 2.39 7.33 16.32
CA ASN A 46 1.37 6.50 16.95
C ASN A 46 0.17 6.26 16.03
N GLN A 47 -0.25 7.25 15.24
CA GLN A 47 -1.37 7.12 14.30
C GLN A 47 -1.03 6.28 13.06
N VAL A 48 0.23 6.32 12.59
CA VAL A 48 0.71 5.46 11.48
C VAL A 48 0.98 4.02 11.95
N GLY A 49 1.23 3.82 13.24
CA GLY A 49 1.36 2.51 13.86
C GLY A 49 0.11 1.66 13.73
N GLU A 50 -1.10 2.23 13.88
CA GLU A 50 -2.37 1.49 13.77
C GLU A 50 -2.66 0.99 12.35
N LEU A 51 -2.28 1.74 11.31
CA LEU A 51 -2.38 1.29 9.90
C LEU A 51 -1.37 0.18 9.57
N LYS A 52 -0.21 0.16 10.25
CA LYS A 52 0.81 -0.88 10.09
C LYS A 52 0.62 -2.08 11.02
N ALA A 53 -0.24 -1.98 12.04
CA ALA A 53 -0.35 -2.98 13.10
C ALA A 53 -1.08 -4.26 12.67
N ASN A 54 -1.84 -4.28 11.56
CA ASN A 54 -2.43 -5.52 11.03
C ASN A 54 -2.78 -5.41 9.54
N PRO A 55 -1.81 -5.56 8.63
CA PRO A 55 -2.07 -5.69 7.19
C PRO A 55 -3.10 -6.79 6.86
N GLN A 56 -3.17 -7.80 7.71
CA GLN A 56 -4.13 -8.91 7.63
C GLN A 56 -5.58 -8.48 7.89
N LYS A 57 -5.82 -7.49 8.78
CA LYS A 57 -7.19 -7.00 9.05
C LYS A 57 -7.75 -6.21 7.87
N ILE A 58 -6.94 -5.34 7.25
CA ILE A 58 -7.33 -4.57 6.07
C ILE A 58 -7.72 -5.53 4.92
N ALA A 59 -6.88 -6.54 4.64
CA ALA A 59 -7.16 -7.53 3.61
C ALA A 59 -8.42 -8.36 3.89
N GLN A 60 -8.70 -8.67 5.15
CA GLN A 60 -9.93 -9.36 5.57
C GLN A 60 -11.17 -8.50 5.36
N GLU A 61 -11.13 -7.22 5.74
CA GLU A 61 -12.25 -6.29 5.55
C GLU A 61 -12.56 -6.06 4.06
N GLU A 62 -11.53 -5.89 3.22
CA GLU A 62 -11.70 -5.75 1.77
C GLU A 62 -12.31 -7.00 1.14
N THR A 63 -11.87 -8.18 1.59
CA THR A 63 -12.41 -9.46 1.12
C THR A 63 -13.87 -9.63 1.55
N ALA A 64 -14.21 -9.30 2.79
CA ALA A 64 -15.59 -9.35 3.28
C ALA A 64 -16.50 -8.39 2.49
N ALA A 65 -16.04 -7.16 2.23
CA ALA A 65 -16.77 -6.20 1.40
C ALA A 65 -16.94 -6.66 -0.05
N LEU A 66 -15.94 -7.34 -0.60
CA LEU A 66 -16.03 -7.96 -1.93
C LEU A 66 -17.09 -9.06 -1.95
N ILE A 67 -17.03 -10.01 -1.01
CA ILE A 67 -18.00 -11.12 -0.91
C ILE A 67 -19.41 -10.57 -0.74
N ALA A 68 -19.60 -9.54 0.09
CA ALA A 68 -20.91 -8.91 0.29
C ALA A 68 -21.46 -8.27 -1.00
N ARG A 69 -20.60 -7.65 -1.82
CA ARG A 69 -21.01 -7.10 -3.13
C ARG A 69 -21.39 -8.20 -4.10
N VAL A 70 -20.53 -9.21 -4.25
CA VAL A 70 -20.77 -10.34 -5.15
C VAL A 70 -22.03 -11.11 -4.73
N GLY A 71 -22.25 -11.30 -3.43
CA GLY A 71 -23.41 -11.98 -2.87
C GLY A 71 -24.76 -11.31 -3.13
N ARG A 72 -24.76 -10.03 -3.55
CA ARG A 72 -25.97 -9.33 -4.03
C ARG A 72 -26.28 -9.63 -5.49
N LEU A 73 -25.30 -10.11 -6.25
CA LEU A 73 -25.40 -10.37 -7.68
C LEU A 73 -25.62 -11.86 -7.99
N ILE A 74 -25.14 -12.73 -7.11
CA ILE A 74 -25.26 -14.19 -7.26
C ILE A 74 -25.27 -14.87 -5.89
N ILE A 75 -25.93 -16.02 -5.79
CA ILE A 75 -25.90 -16.86 -4.59
C ILE A 75 -24.50 -17.46 -4.44
N LEU A 76 -23.88 -17.18 -3.30
CA LEU A 76 -22.54 -17.65 -2.94
C LEU A 76 -22.61 -18.82 -1.94
N PRO A 77 -21.63 -19.74 -1.95
CA PRO A 77 -21.41 -20.67 -0.85
C PRO A 77 -21.20 -19.92 0.48
N THR A 78 -21.77 -20.45 1.56
CA THR A 78 -21.72 -19.83 2.90
C THR A 78 -20.91 -20.64 3.91
N ASP A 79 -20.54 -21.86 3.55
CA ASP A 79 -19.78 -22.83 4.34
C ASP A 79 -18.27 -22.73 4.10
N GLU A 80 -17.83 -21.90 3.15
CA GLU A 80 -16.42 -21.70 2.84
C GLU A 80 -16.11 -20.24 2.42
N GLN A 81 -14.84 -19.86 2.54
CA GLN A 81 -14.35 -18.57 2.04
C GLN A 81 -13.64 -18.75 0.70
N PRO A 82 -13.85 -17.85 -0.28
CA PRO A 82 -13.19 -17.93 -1.56
C PRO A 82 -11.72 -17.51 -1.45
N THR A 83 -10.89 -18.12 -2.30
CA THR A 83 -9.59 -17.53 -2.66
C THR A 83 -9.82 -16.42 -3.68
N VAL A 84 -9.31 -15.22 -3.40
CA VAL A 84 -9.47 -14.06 -4.28
C VAL A 84 -8.17 -13.76 -5.02
N ALA A 85 -8.23 -13.67 -6.35
CA ALA A 85 -7.13 -13.23 -7.20
C ALA A 85 -7.55 -12.03 -8.06
N THR A 86 -6.58 -11.28 -8.56
CA THR A 86 -6.81 -10.14 -9.46
C THR A 86 -6.24 -10.45 -10.84
N VAL A 87 -7.01 -10.18 -11.88
CA VAL A 87 -6.56 -10.28 -13.26
C VAL A 87 -5.62 -9.11 -13.54
N ALA A 88 -4.32 -9.39 -13.60
CA ALA A 88 -3.31 -8.38 -13.93
C ALA A 88 -3.11 -8.23 -15.45
N ASP A 89 -3.25 -9.33 -16.19
CA ASP A 89 -2.93 -9.40 -17.62
C ASP A 89 -3.90 -10.37 -18.34
N PRO A 90 -5.03 -9.88 -18.87
CA PRO A 90 -6.02 -10.70 -19.57
C PRO A 90 -5.47 -11.40 -20.82
N GLU A 91 -4.48 -10.80 -21.50
CA GLU A 91 -3.92 -11.35 -22.74
C GLU A 91 -3.23 -12.70 -22.52
N LYS A 92 -2.67 -12.93 -21.32
CA LYS A 92 -2.08 -14.21 -20.93
C LYS A 92 -3.10 -15.28 -20.57
N LEU A 93 -4.36 -14.89 -20.38
CA LEU A 93 -5.44 -15.77 -19.94
C LEU A 93 -6.48 -16.01 -21.04
N LYS A 94 -6.35 -15.38 -22.21
CA LYS A 94 -7.33 -15.43 -23.30
C LYS A 94 -7.63 -16.81 -23.85
N ASP A 95 -6.68 -17.74 -23.73
CA ASP A 95 -6.86 -19.14 -24.17
C ASP A 95 -7.80 -19.92 -23.24
N GLN A 96 -8.10 -19.37 -22.06
CA GLN A 96 -9.07 -19.93 -21.12
C GLN A 96 -10.43 -19.27 -21.34
N PRO A 97 -11.48 -20.03 -21.72
CA PRO A 97 -12.81 -19.47 -22.00
C PRO A 97 -13.39 -18.64 -20.84
N PHE A 98 -13.08 -19.01 -19.61
CA PHE A 98 -13.51 -18.30 -18.40
C PHE A 98 -13.02 -16.84 -18.36
N PHE A 99 -11.87 -16.54 -18.98
CA PHE A 99 -11.27 -15.22 -19.01
C PHE A 99 -11.47 -14.49 -20.34
N ALA A 100 -12.28 -15.03 -21.26
CA ALA A 100 -12.46 -14.46 -22.61
C ALA A 100 -12.99 -13.01 -22.61
N LYS A 101 -13.70 -12.61 -21.54
CA LYS A 101 -14.23 -11.26 -21.34
C LYS A 101 -13.58 -10.51 -20.18
N ALA A 102 -12.49 -11.05 -19.62
CA ALA A 102 -11.83 -10.47 -18.48
C ALA A 102 -11.13 -9.15 -18.84
N LYS A 103 -11.11 -8.23 -17.88
CA LYS A 103 -10.38 -6.96 -17.95
C LYS A 103 -9.33 -6.90 -16.83
N VAL A 104 -8.34 -6.04 -17.04
CA VAL A 104 -7.36 -5.72 -15.98
C VAL A 104 -8.12 -5.20 -14.76
N GLY A 105 -7.81 -5.75 -13.58
CA GLY A 105 -8.46 -5.38 -12.33
C GLY A 105 -9.69 -6.22 -11.95
N ASP A 106 -10.18 -7.08 -12.85
CA ASP A 106 -11.24 -8.04 -12.49
C ASP A 106 -10.78 -8.95 -11.36
N LYS A 107 -11.73 -9.33 -10.49
CA LYS A 107 -11.50 -10.20 -9.35
C LYS A 107 -12.03 -11.60 -9.66
N VAL A 108 -11.21 -12.60 -9.40
CA VAL A 108 -11.59 -14.01 -9.47
C VAL A 108 -11.81 -14.50 -8.05
N LEU A 109 -12.99 -15.05 -7.77
CA LEU A 109 -13.32 -15.71 -6.51
C LEU A 109 -13.40 -17.22 -6.77
N ILE A 110 -12.54 -17.99 -6.12
CA ILE A 110 -12.46 -19.45 -6.28
C ILE A 110 -12.95 -20.11 -4.99
N TYR A 111 -14.05 -20.85 -5.10
CA TYR A 111 -14.65 -21.68 -4.07
C TYR A 111 -14.24 -23.14 -4.33
N THR A 112 -13.35 -23.65 -3.50
CA THR A 112 -12.68 -24.95 -3.72
C THR A 112 -13.61 -26.12 -3.40
N ASN A 113 -14.34 -26.06 -2.28
CA ASN A 113 -15.25 -27.14 -1.87
C ASN A 113 -16.45 -27.22 -2.80
N SER A 114 -17.03 -26.07 -3.15
CA SER A 114 -18.16 -25.94 -4.08
C SER A 114 -17.74 -26.05 -5.55
N ARG A 115 -16.43 -26.14 -5.83
CA ARG A 115 -15.84 -26.21 -7.18
C ARG A 115 -16.39 -25.14 -8.12
N LYS A 116 -16.38 -23.89 -7.69
CA LYS A 116 -16.96 -22.76 -8.43
C LYS A 116 -15.96 -21.61 -8.53
N ALA A 117 -15.76 -21.09 -9.73
CA ALA A 117 -15.02 -19.86 -9.99
C ALA A 117 -16.00 -18.78 -10.48
N ILE A 118 -15.81 -17.58 -9.98
CA ILE A 118 -16.63 -16.41 -10.32
C ILE A 118 -15.69 -15.28 -10.72
N LEU A 119 -15.84 -14.78 -11.93
CA LEU A 119 -15.15 -13.59 -12.42
C LEU A 119 -16.06 -12.38 -12.21
N TYR A 120 -15.59 -11.40 -11.46
CA TYR A 120 -16.35 -10.21 -11.07
C TYR A 120 -15.58 -8.95 -11.46
N ASN A 121 -16.25 -8.02 -12.12
CA ASN A 121 -15.68 -6.71 -12.44
C ASN A 121 -16.09 -5.70 -11.36
N PRO A 122 -15.13 -5.19 -10.55
CA PRO A 122 -15.44 -4.29 -9.44
C PRO A 122 -15.86 -2.88 -9.88
N GLU A 123 -15.46 -2.42 -11.07
CA GLU A 123 -15.77 -1.08 -11.57
C GLU A 123 -17.22 -0.96 -12.02
N SER A 124 -17.71 -1.94 -12.77
CA SER A 124 -19.08 -2.01 -13.26
C SER A 124 -20.03 -2.79 -12.34
N ASN A 125 -19.49 -3.40 -11.28
CA ASN A 125 -20.24 -4.19 -10.29
C ASN A 125 -21.12 -5.27 -10.94
N ILE A 126 -20.51 -6.07 -11.83
CA ILE A 126 -21.18 -7.18 -12.52
C ILE A 126 -20.39 -8.48 -12.39
N ILE A 127 -21.11 -9.59 -12.46
CA ILE A 127 -20.50 -10.91 -12.69
C ILE A 127 -20.22 -11.04 -14.18
N VAL A 128 -18.95 -11.21 -14.52
CA VAL A 128 -18.49 -11.35 -15.90
C VAL A 128 -18.68 -12.78 -16.38
N GLU A 129 -18.31 -13.76 -15.55
CA GLU A 129 -18.40 -15.18 -15.90
C GLU A 129 -18.46 -16.07 -14.65
N VAL A 130 -19.08 -17.25 -14.76
CA VAL A 130 -19.13 -18.27 -13.70
C VAL A 130 -18.85 -19.64 -14.31
N ALA A 131 -17.88 -20.36 -13.77
CA ALA A 131 -17.51 -21.68 -14.28
C ALA A 131 -17.27 -22.70 -13.15
N PRO A 132 -17.47 -24.00 -13.42
CA PRO A 132 -17.00 -25.05 -12.52
C PRO A 132 -15.47 -25.08 -12.48
N VAL A 133 -14.91 -25.41 -11.31
CA VAL A 133 -13.47 -25.59 -11.13
C VAL A 133 -13.18 -27.09 -11.12
N ASN A 134 -12.41 -27.52 -12.12
CA ASN A 134 -11.82 -28.85 -12.11
C ASN A 134 -10.50 -28.78 -11.35
N ILE A 135 -10.55 -29.09 -10.06
CA ILE A 135 -9.35 -29.29 -9.27
C ILE A 135 -8.78 -30.64 -9.72
N GLY A 136 -7.86 -30.63 -10.68
CA GLY A 136 -7.02 -31.78 -10.95
C GLY A 136 -6.29 -32.14 -9.65
N GLN A 137 -6.13 -33.43 -9.35
CA GLN A 137 -5.26 -33.86 -8.25
C GLN A 137 -3.85 -33.36 -8.55
N THR A 138 -3.46 -32.23 -7.96
CA THR A 138 -2.06 -31.89 -7.80
C THR A 138 -1.50 -32.87 -6.77
N ALA A 139 -1.02 -34.01 -7.28
CA ALA A 139 -0.13 -34.87 -6.54
C ALA A 139 1.12 -34.07 -6.13
N GLY A 140 1.49 -34.14 -4.84
CA GLY A 140 2.81 -33.77 -4.37
C GLY A 140 2.92 -32.51 -3.50
N ALA A 141 2.28 -32.52 -2.33
CA ALA A 141 2.86 -31.88 -1.14
C ALA A 141 3.06 -32.99 -0.09
N SER A 142 3.99 -33.89 -0.39
CA SER A 142 4.44 -34.95 0.50
C SER A 142 5.93 -35.20 0.25
N THR A 143 6.74 -34.41 0.94
CA THR A 143 8.14 -34.66 1.32
C THR A 143 8.53 -33.50 2.23
N GLU A 144 9.06 -33.64 3.43
CA GLU A 144 9.24 -34.72 4.42
C GLU A 144 9.53 -33.98 5.74
#